data_AF-A0A920QB06-F1
#
_entry.id   AF-A0A920QB06-F1
#
_cell.length_a   1.000
_cell.length_b   1.000
_cell.length_c   1.000
_cell.angle_alpha   90.00
_cell.angle_beta   90.00
_cell.angle_gamma   90.00
#
_symmetry.space_group_name_H-M   'P 1'
#
loop_
_entity.id
_entity.type
_entity.pdbx_description
1 polymer ?
#
loop_
_entity_poly.entity_id
_entity_poly.type
_entity_poly.pdbx_seq_one_letter_code
_entity_poly.pdbx_strand_id
1 'polypeptide(L)'
;MTPWKERRAPCGLQRPNDQRKEFERDRARVIHSSAFRRLQAKTQILGVLEGDFHRTRLTHSMEVAQIGRGLVLNLANRYPHLKDLLPPLEQIETNGLAHDLGHPPFGHGGEIALNYVMYGFGGFEANGQTLRILSTLESHTPEYGLDLTRRSLLGILKYPVPYSRLCQKKTPGRKWLRK
;
A
#
# COMPACT_ATOMS: atom_id res chain seq x y z
N MET A 1 16.75 -18.34 7.35
CA MET A 1 16.21 -17.16 6.63
C MET A 1 16.04 -16.05 7.66
N THR A 2 16.33 -14.77 7.35
CA THR A 2 16.11 -13.71 8.35
C THR A 2 14.61 -13.48 8.57
N PRO A 3 14.14 -13.19 9.79
CA PRO A 3 12.71 -13.00 10.08
C PRO A 3 12.02 -11.96 9.18
N TRP A 4 12.79 -10.99 8.69
CA TRP A 4 12.33 -9.91 7.82
C TRP A 4 11.96 -10.37 6.40
N LYS A 5 12.55 -11.47 5.94
CA LYS A 5 12.34 -12.02 4.58
C LYS A 5 11.28 -13.12 4.55
N GLU A 6 10.75 -13.50 5.71
CA GLU A 6 9.70 -14.50 5.84
C GLU A 6 8.42 -14.06 5.09
N ARG A 7 7.71 -15.06 4.58
CA ARG A 7 6.42 -14.94 3.90
C ARG A 7 5.42 -15.83 4.61
N ARG A 8 4.12 -15.61 4.37
CA ARG A 8 3.07 -16.40 5.04
C ARG A 8 2.82 -17.71 4.32
N ALA A 9 2.90 -17.70 2.99
CA ALA A 9 2.71 -18.91 2.22
C ALA A 9 3.89 -19.89 2.42
N PRO A 10 3.61 -21.21 2.39
CA PRO A 10 4.67 -22.21 2.50
C PRO A 10 5.67 -22.09 1.33
N CYS A 11 6.91 -22.52 1.56
CA CYS A 11 8.07 -22.34 0.68
C CYS A 11 7.86 -22.77 -0.80
N GLY A 12 6.83 -23.56 -1.10
CA GLY A 12 6.55 -24.17 -2.41
C GLY A 12 6.06 -23.25 -3.55
N LEU A 13 5.83 -21.95 -3.30
CA LEU A 13 5.48 -20.98 -4.36
C LEU A 13 6.70 -20.33 -5.02
N GLN A 14 7.92 -20.75 -4.65
CA GLN A 14 9.13 -20.26 -5.32
C GLN A 14 9.22 -20.87 -6.71
N ARG A 15 9.21 -20.01 -7.73
CA ARG A 15 9.46 -20.44 -9.10
C ARG A 15 10.91 -20.94 -9.18
N PRO A 16 11.15 -22.16 -9.69
CA PRO A 16 12.52 -22.61 -9.92
C PRO A 16 13.24 -21.61 -10.84
N ASN A 17 14.50 -21.32 -10.52
CA ASN A 17 15.38 -20.41 -11.27
C ASN A 17 15.00 -18.91 -11.28
N ASP A 18 14.17 -18.42 -10.36
CA ASP A 18 13.96 -16.98 -10.18
C ASP A 18 15.23 -16.30 -9.64
N GLN A 19 15.89 -15.48 -10.47
CA GLN A 19 17.14 -14.79 -10.12
C GLN A 19 16.92 -13.53 -9.26
N ARG A 20 15.66 -13.09 -9.10
CA ARG A 20 15.33 -11.87 -8.35
C ARG A 20 15.42 -12.11 -6.85
N LYS A 21 15.97 -11.13 -6.12
CA LYS A 21 15.98 -11.13 -4.66
C LYS A 21 14.57 -10.94 -4.09
N GLU A 22 14.42 -11.17 -2.79
CA GLU A 22 13.10 -11.23 -2.15
C GLU A 22 12.32 -9.92 -2.26
N PHE A 23 12.99 -8.77 -2.12
CA PHE A 23 12.35 -7.44 -2.25
C PHE A 23 12.10 -7.04 -3.71
N GLU A 24 12.92 -7.51 -4.66
CA GLU A 24 12.64 -7.35 -6.09
C GLU A 24 11.38 -8.11 -6.50
N ARG A 25 11.19 -9.32 -5.94
CA ARG A 25 9.98 -10.12 -6.12
C ARG A 25 8.75 -9.44 -5.54
N ASP A 26 8.86 -8.81 -4.37
CA ASP A 26 7.76 -8.04 -3.77
C ASP A 26 7.33 -6.89 -4.67
N ARG A 27 8.31 -6.10 -5.14
CA ARG A 27 8.07 -4.98 -6.05
C ARG A 27 7.37 -5.43 -7.33
N ALA A 28 7.85 -6.52 -7.94
CA ALA A 28 7.24 -7.09 -9.13
C ALA A 28 5.79 -7.56 -8.87
N ARG A 29 5.53 -8.23 -7.73
CA ARG A 29 4.18 -8.67 -7.35
C ARG A 29 3.21 -7.49 -7.25
N VAL A 30 3.64 -6.37 -6.66
CA VAL A 30 2.82 -5.14 -6.57
C VAL A 30 2.57 -4.54 -7.94
N ILE A 31 3.61 -4.33 -8.76
CA ILE A 31 3.49 -3.72 -10.10
C ILE A 31 2.55 -4.54 -11.00
N HIS A 32 2.63 -5.87 -10.95
CA HIS A 32 1.80 -6.76 -11.76
C HIS A 32 0.44 -7.10 -11.13
N SER A 33 0.12 -6.56 -9.94
CA SER A 33 -1.16 -6.81 -9.27
C SER A 33 -2.34 -6.15 -9.99
N SER A 34 -3.53 -6.72 -9.79
CA SER A 34 -4.75 -6.13 -10.32
C SER A 34 -5.08 -4.81 -9.62
N ALA A 35 -4.84 -4.71 -8.31
CA ALA A 35 -5.02 -3.48 -7.53
C ALA A 35 -4.17 -2.32 -8.04
N PHE A 36 -2.91 -2.56 -8.39
CA PHE A 36 -2.03 -1.51 -8.90
C PHE A 36 -2.52 -0.99 -10.25
N ARG A 37 -2.91 -1.87 -11.18
CA ARG A 37 -3.51 -1.47 -12.46
C ARG A 37 -4.79 -0.63 -12.27
N ARG A 38 -5.63 -0.97 -11.29
CA ARG A 38 -6.85 -0.21 -10.98
C ARG A 38 -6.57 1.23 -10.53
N LEU A 39 -5.36 1.57 -10.07
CA LEU A 39 -5.01 2.95 -9.72
C LEU A 39 -5.03 3.89 -10.92
N GLN A 40 -4.88 3.38 -12.15
CA GLN A 40 -4.94 4.20 -13.36
C GLN A 40 -6.31 4.88 -13.52
N ALA A 41 -7.39 4.23 -13.09
CA ALA A 41 -8.75 4.75 -13.18
C ALA A 41 -9.15 5.61 -11.96
N LYS A 42 -8.29 5.71 -10.93
CA LYS A 42 -8.57 6.51 -9.73
C LYS A 42 -7.93 7.89 -9.89
N THR A 43 -8.75 8.92 -10.00
CA THR A 43 -8.29 10.31 -10.05
C THR A 43 -7.72 10.71 -8.69
N GLN A 44 -6.63 11.49 -8.72
CA GLN A 44 -6.24 12.27 -7.56
C GLN A 44 -7.04 13.58 -7.59
N ILE A 45 -7.67 13.95 -6.48
CA ILE A 45 -8.50 15.17 -6.41
C ILE A 45 -7.56 16.38 -6.51
N LEU A 46 -7.29 16.83 -7.74
CA LEU A 46 -6.80 18.16 -8.07
C LEU A 46 -8.00 18.92 -8.62
N GLY A 47 -8.24 20.13 -8.11
CA GLY A 47 -9.32 20.99 -8.55
C GLY A 47 -9.33 21.12 -10.07
N VAL A 48 -10.53 21.20 -10.63
CA VAL A 48 -10.78 21.42 -12.07
C VAL A 48 -10.27 22.82 -12.43
N LEU A 49 -8.97 22.96 -12.65
CA LEU A 49 -8.36 24.16 -13.19
C LEU A 49 -7.33 23.71 -14.23
N GLU A 50 -7.72 23.89 -15.48
CA GLU A 50 -6.96 23.95 -16.73
C GLU A 50 -5.45 23.67 -16.61
N GLY A 51 -5.02 22.51 -17.11
CA GLY A 51 -3.63 22.13 -17.26
C GLY A 51 -3.49 20.64 -17.59
N ASP A 52 -2.91 20.33 -18.74
CA ASP A 52 -3.03 19.11 -19.56
C ASP A 52 -2.56 17.75 -18.96
N PHE A 53 -2.41 17.60 -17.65
CA PHE A 53 -1.97 16.34 -17.04
C PHE A 53 -2.72 16.02 -15.75
N HIS A 54 -3.90 15.41 -15.86
CA HIS A 54 -4.60 14.85 -14.72
C HIS A 54 -3.78 13.71 -14.10
N ARG A 55 -3.22 13.93 -12.90
CA ARG A 55 -2.54 12.88 -12.15
C ARG A 55 -3.55 11.84 -11.68
N THR A 56 -3.24 10.58 -11.94
CA THR A 56 -3.96 9.44 -11.37
C THR A 56 -3.26 9.01 -10.08
N ARG A 57 -3.92 8.21 -9.26
CA ARG A 57 -3.25 7.57 -8.11
C ARG A 57 -2.09 6.68 -8.54
N LEU A 58 -2.13 6.16 -9.78
CA LEU A 58 -1.04 5.37 -10.34
C LEU A 58 0.21 6.22 -10.54
N THR A 59 0.10 7.34 -11.27
CA THR A 59 1.24 8.23 -11.54
C THR A 59 1.77 8.83 -10.25
N HIS A 60 0.88 9.20 -9.33
CA HIS A 60 1.27 9.64 -7.99
C HIS A 60 2.08 8.56 -7.24
N SER A 61 1.63 7.31 -7.22
CA SER A 61 2.34 6.23 -6.51
C SER A 61 3.72 5.94 -7.12
N MET A 62 3.87 6.10 -8.44
CA MET A 62 5.18 5.99 -9.11
C MET A 62 6.12 7.14 -8.72
N GLU A 63 5.63 8.38 -8.66
CA GLU A 63 6.40 9.54 -8.17
C GLU A 63 6.85 9.32 -6.72
N VAL A 64 5.94 8.89 -5.84
CA VAL A 64 6.24 8.59 -4.43
C VAL A 64 7.31 7.50 -4.29
N ALA A 65 7.22 6.43 -5.08
CA ALA A 65 8.22 5.37 -5.08
C ALA A 65 9.60 5.86 -5.51
N GLN A 66 9.67 6.69 -6.57
CA GLN A 66 10.92 7.26 -7.06
C GLN A 66 11.54 8.24 -6.03
N ILE A 67 10.72 9.09 -5.40
CA ILE A 67 11.15 10.00 -4.34
C ILE A 67 11.68 9.19 -3.15
N GLY A 68 10.97 8.13 -2.75
CA GLY A 68 11.40 7.23 -1.69
C GLY A 68 12.77 6.59 -1.96
N ARG A 69 13.02 6.13 -3.19
CA ARG A 69 14.33 5.65 -3.62
C ARG A 69 15.40 6.74 -3.48
N GLY A 70 15.12 7.95 -3.96
CA GLY A 70 16.02 9.10 -3.87
C GLY A 70 16.39 9.46 -2.43
N LEU A 71 15.42 9.44 -1.51
CA LEU A 71 15.63 9.70 -0.09
C LEU A 71 16.58 8.66 0.54
N VAL A 72 16.38 7.37 0.25
CA VAL A 72 17.27 6.32 0.77
C VAL A 72 18.68 6.48 0.25
N LEU A 73 18.87 6.76 -1.04
CA LEU A 73 20.19 6.99 -1.63
C LEU A 73 20.87 8.23 -1.04
N ASN A 74 20.13 9.32 -0.84
CA ASN A 74 20.64 10.54 -0.24
C ASN A 74 21.09 10.32 1.20
N LEU A 75 20.27 9.65 2.01
CA LEU A 75 20.60 9.30 3.40
C LEU A 75 21.80 8.35 3.48
N ALA A 76 21.88 7.36 2.59
CA ALA A 76 23.02 6.43 2.55
C ALA A 76 24.33 7.15 2.21
N ASN A 77 24.28 8.15 1.32
CA ASN A 77 25.45 8.95 0.95
C ASN A 77 25.85 9.94 2.06
N ARG A 78 24.87 10.65 2.64
CA ARG A 78 25.13 11.66 3.68
C ARG A 78 25.50 11.05 5.02
N TYR A 79 24.97 9.86 5.34
CA TYR A 79 25.19 9.17 6.61
C TYR A 79 25.54 7.69 6.38
N PRO A 80 26.78 7.38 5.92
CA PRO A 80 27.17 6.00 5.59
C PRO A 80 27.03 5.00 6.74
N HIS A 81 27.18 5.47 7.98
CA HIS A 81 27.01 4.66 9.20
C HIS A 81 25.56 4.20 9.44
N LEU A 82 24.56 4.82 8.78
CA LEU A 82 23.14 4.43 8.87
C LEU A 82 22.73 3.44 7.78
N LYS A 83 23.63 3.06 6.86
CA LYS A 83 23.28 2.26 5.67
C LYS A 83 22.56 0.94 6.01
N ASP A 84 22.94 0.28 7.10
CA ASP A 84 22.34 -0.98 7.53
C ASP A 84 20.94 -0.81 8.15
N LEU A 85 20.60 0.41 8.61
CA LEU A 85 19.27 0.76 9.12
C LEU A 85 18.31 1.14 7.99
N LEU A 86 18.83 1.60 6.85
CA LEU A 86 18.01 2.00 5.71
C LEU A 86 17.33 0.79 5.06
N PRO A 87 16.11 0.95 4.53
CA PRO A 87 15.44 -0.12 3.80
C PRO A 87 16.18 -0.39 2.47
N PRO A 88 16.19 -1.64 1.98
CA PRO A 88 16.54 -1.94 0.60
C PRO A 88 15.73 -1.08 -0.37
N LEU A 89 16.34 -0.68 -1.50
CA LEU A 89 15.73 0.25 -2.45
C LEU A 89 14.40 -0.28 -3.00
N GLU A 90 14.35 -1.58 -3.30
CA GLU A 90 13.14 -2.22 -3.81
C GLU A 90 12.05 -2.29 -2.75
N GLN A 91 12.41 -2.36 -1.47
CA GLN A 91 11.45 -2.33 -0.38
C GLN A 91 10.80 -0.95 -0.26
N ILE A 92 11.57 0.14 -0.26
CA ILE A 92 11.00 1.50 -0.16
C ILE A 92 10.15 1.84 -1.38
N GLU A 93 10.58 1.41 -2.57
CA GLU A 93 9.79 1.54 -3.79
C GLU A 93 8.48 0.74 -3.70
N THR A 94 8.52 -0.50 -3.22
CA THR A 94 7.31 -1.32 -3.01
C THR A 94 6.33 -0.62 -2.09
N ASN A 95 6.80 -0.03 -0.98
CA ASN A 95 5.95 0.70 -0.04
C ASN A 95 5.30 1.91 -0.72
N GLY A 96 6.08 2.69 -1.50
CA GLY A 96 5.57 3.83 -2.25
C GLY A 96 4.56 3.44 -3.33
N LEU A 97 4.79 2.34 -4.06
CA LEU A 97 3.86 1.84 -5.07
C LEU A 97 2.54 1.33 -4.46
N ALA A 98 2.62 0.74 -3.26
CA ALA A 98 1.48 0.09 -2.62
C ALA A 98 0.66 1.00 -1.71
N HIS A 99 1.16 2.18 -1.31
CA HIS A 99 0.55 3.00 -0.26
C HIS A 99 -0.93 3.32 -0.52
N ASP A 100 -1.28 3.49 -1.79
CA ASP A 100 -2.59 3.98 -2.22
C ASP A 100 -3.55 2.90 -2.73
N LEU A 101 -3.19 1.62 -2.67
CA LEU A 101 -3.98 0.51 -3.25
C LEU A 101 -5.41 0.44 -2.70
N GLY A 102 -5.57 0.63 -1.39
CA GLY A 102 -6.82 0.52 -0.66
C GLY A 102 -7.75 1.73 -0.74
N HIS A 103 -7.29 2.86 -1.29
CA HIS A 103 -8.12 4.06 -1.36
C HIS A 103 -9.34 3.85 -2.27
N PRO A 104 -10.54 4.24 -1.83
CA PRO A 104 -11.74 4.12 -2.63
C PRO A 104 -11.79 5.19 -3.74
N PRO A 105 -12.71 5.04 -4.72
CA PRO A 105 -13.09 6.13 -5.60
C PRO A 105 -13.50 7.38 -4.80
N PHE A 106 -13.39 8.57 -5.40
CA PHE A 106 -13.75 9.85 -4.77
C PHE A 106 -12.98 10.22 -3.48
N GLY A 107 -11.83 9.59 -3.25
CA GLY A 107 -10.92 9.93 -2.16
C GLY A 107 -11.59 9.94 -0.79
N HIS A 108 -11.40 11.01 -0.03
CA HIS A 108 -11.90 11.10 1.34
C HIS A 108 -13.44 11.06 1.41
N GLY A 109 -14.14 11.59 0.40
CA GLY A 109 -15.60 11.49 0.32
C GLY A 109 -16.06 10.03 0.22
N GLY A 110 -15.39 9.24 -0.62
CA GLY A 110 -15.64 7.80 -0.73
C GLY A 110 -15.29 7.04 0.54
N GLU A 111 -14.21 7.41 1.23
CA GLU A 111 -13.83 6.81 2.50
C GLU A 111 -14.85 7.09 3.61
N ILE A 112 -15.33 8.33 3.73
CA ILE A 112 -16.38 8.70 4.68
C ILE A 112 -17.66 7.92 4.38
N ALA A 113 -18.07 7.85 3.12
CA ALA A 113 -19.27 7.13 2.71
C ALA A 113 -19.16 5.64 3.02
N LEU A 114 -18.04 5.01 2.68
CA LEU A 114 -17.77 3.60 2.99
C LEU A 114 -17.72 3.34 4.49
N ASN A 115 -17.04 4.19 5.26
CA ASN A 115 -16.96 4.02 6.71
C ASN A 115 -18.34 4.12 7.37
N TYR A 116 -19.20 5.02 6.87
CA TYR A 116 -20.57 5.14 7.34
C TYR A 116 -21.41 3.89 7.05
N VAL A 117 -21.41 3.39 5.82
CA VAL A 117 -22.21 2.19 5.46
C VAL A 117 -21.64 0.90 6.05
N MET A 118 -20.32 0.84 6.27
CA MET A 118 -19.64 -0.30 6.89
C MET A 118 -19.57 -0.21 8.41
N TYR A 119 -20.15 0.81 9.04
CA TYR A 119 -20.02 1.05 10.48
C TYR A 119 -20.41 -0.18 11.32
N GLY A 120 -21.52 -0.84 10.99
CA GLY A 120 -21.97 -2.08 11.65
C GLY A 120 -21.08 -3.31 11.44
N PHE A 121 -20.13 -3.23 10.51
CA PHE A 121 -19.20 -4.30 10.12
C PHE A 121 -17.74 -3.99 10.49
N GLY A 122 -17.49 -2.94 11.28
CA GLY A 122 -16.14 -2.51 11.65
C GLY A 122 -15.61 -1.30 10.88
N GLY A 123 -16.44 -0.62 10.10
CA GLY A 123 -16.05 0.59 9.37
C GLY A 123 -15.12 0.33 8.20
N PHE A 124 -14.52 1.40 7.68
CA PHE A 124 -13.62 1.36 6.53
C PHE A 124 -12.49 2.38 6.72
N GLU A 125 -11.27 1.99 6.37
CA GLU A 125 -10.10 2.86 6.35
C GLU A 125 -9.16 2.40 5.23
N ALA A 126 -8.67 3.34 4.42
CA ALA A 126 -7.96 3.03 3.19
C ALA A 126 -6.63 2.28 3.42
N ASN A 127 -5.85 2.62 4.44
CA ASN A 127 -4.57 1.94 4.73
C ASN A 127 -4.79 0.50 5.22
N GLY A 128 -5.79 0.26 6.05
CA GLY A 128 -6.24 -1.08 6.45
C GLY A 128 -6.71 -1.90 5.25
N GLN A 129 -7.43 -1.26 4.32
CA GLN A 129 -7.83 -1.89 3.07
C GLN A 129 -6.62 -2.22 2.18
N THR A 130 -5.59 -1.35 2.12
CA THR A 130 -4.33 -1.65 1.43
C THR A 130 -3.72 -2.94 1.98
N LEU A 131 -3.61 -3.07 3.31
CA LEU A 131 -3.06 -4.27 3.93
C LEU A 131 -3.90 -5.51 3.61
N ARG A 132 -5.24 -5.41 3.66
CA ARG A 132 -6.16 -6.49 3.30
C ARG A 132 -6.01 -6.92 1.84
N ILE A 133 -5.83 -5.97 0.91
CA ILE A 133 -5.57 -6.29 -0.51
C ILE A 133 -4.29 -7.11 -0.65
N LEU A 134 -3.20 -6.63 -0.06
CA LEU A 134 -1.88 -7.24 -0.18
C LEU A 134 -1.77 -8.60 0.49
N SER A 135 -2.50 -8.82 1.60
CA SER A 135 -2.37 -10.02 2.43
C SER A 135 -3.52 -11.01 2.30
N THR A 136 -4.58 -10.67 1.57
CA THR A 136 -5.76 -11.55 1.43
C THR A 136 -6.40 -11.50 0.04
N LEU A 137 -6.66 -10.32 -0.53
CA LEU A 137 -7.59 -10.23 -1.68
C LEU A 137 -6.95 -10.43 -3.07
N GLU A 138 -5.66 -10.13 -3.25
CA GLU A 138 -5.02 -10.35 -4.55
C GLU A 138 -4.83 -11.85 -4.84
N SER A 139 -5.10 -12.27 -6.07
CA SER A 139 -5.13 -13.68 -6.46
C SER A 139 -3.77 -14.34 -6.70
N HIS A 140 -2.66 -13.71 -6.27
CA HIS A 140 -1.32 -14.29 -6.45
C HIS A 140 -1.15 -15.59 -5.65
N THR A 141 -1.77 -15.66 -4.48
CA THR A 141 -1.83 -16.86 -3.66
C THR A 141 -3.28 -17.08 -3.18
N PRO A 142 -3.71 -18.34 -2.95
CA PRO A 142 -5.10 -18.60 -2.54
C PRO A 142 -5.51 -17.95 -1.21
N GLU A 143 -4.59 -17.88 -0.24
CA GLU A 143 -4.90 -17.46 1.14
C GLU A 143 -4.13 -16.22 1.62
N TYR A 144 -3.06 -15.82 0.92
CA TYR A 144 -2.07 -14.86 1.43
C TYR A 144 -1.93 -13.61 0.56
N GLY A 145 -2.87 -13.36 -0.35
CA GLY A 145 -2.82 -12.19 -1.23
C GLY A 145 -1.60 -12.24 -2.16
N LEU A 146 -0.85 -11.13 -2.22
CA LEU A 146 0.46 -11.03 -2.87
C LEU A 146 1.59 -11.73 -2.10
N ASP A 147 1.34 -12.15 -0.86
CA ASP A 147 2.30 -12.88 -0.03
C ASP A 147 3.67 -12.16 0.07
N LEU A 148 3.66 -10.83 0.23
CA LEU A 148 4.88 -10.02 0.31
C LEU A 148 5.74 -10.42 1.53
N THR A 149 7.03 -10.06 1.53
CA THR A 149 7.88 -10.28 2.71
C THR A 149 7.35 -9.53 3.93
N ARG A 150 7.63 -10.06 5.12
CA ARG A 150 7.28 -9.45 6.40
C ARG A 150 7.74 -7.99 6.48
N ARG A 151 8.97 -7.68 6.03
CA ARG A 151 9.51 -6.31 6.05
C ARG A 151 8.69 -5.36 5.16
N SER A 152 8.29 -5.80 3.96
CA SER A 152 7.47 -4.98 3.04
C SER A 152 6.08 -4.72 3.64
N LEU A 153 5.39 -5.73 4.17
CA LEU A 153 4.08 -5.54 4.82
C LEU A 153 4.15 -4.59 6.01
N LEU A 154 5.18 -4.70 6.85
CA LEU A 154 5.39 -3.79 7.98
C LEU A 154 5.71 -2.35 7.53
N GLY A 155 6.45 -2.20 6.43
CA GLY A 155 6.75 -0.88 5.86
C GLY A 155 5.54 -0.17 5.25
N ILE A 156 4.52 -0.93 4.83
CA ILE A 156 3.25 -0.43 4.31
C ILE A 156 2.26 -0.09 5.44
N LEU A 157 2.41 -0.74 6.60
CA LEU A 157 1.57 -0.50 7.78
C LEU A 157 1.84 0.87 8.39
N LYS A 158 1.18 1.90 7.86
CA LYS A 158 1.31 3.30 8.29
C LYS A 158 0.85 3.53 9.73
N TYR A 159 -0.19 2.83 10.17
CA TYR A 159 -0.78 2.96 11.49
C TYR A 159 -0.75 1.60 12.20
N PRO A 160 0.30 1.28 12.99
CA PRO A 160 0.43 0.00 13.67
C PRO A 160 -0.43 -0.05 14.95
N VAL A 161 -1.72 0.22 14.81
CA VAL A 161 -2.69 0.23 15.91
C VAL A 161 -3.81 -0.77 15.59
N PRO A 162 -4.13 -1.70 16.51
CA PRO A 162 -5.25 -2.60 16.32
C PRO A 162 -6.56 -1.84 16.19
N TYR A 163 -7.42 -2.26 15.26
CA TYR A 163 -8.75 -1.69 15.06
C TYR A 163 -9.56 -1.59 16.37
N SER A 164 -9.46 -2.60 17.24
CA SER A 164 -10.16 -2.64 18.54
C SER A 164 -9.84 -1.47 19.47
N ARG A 165 -8.72 -0.76 19.26
CA ARG A 165 -8.35 0.43 20.03
C ARG A 165 -8.85 1.74 19.39
N LEU A 166 -9.22 1.71 18.11
CA LEU A 166 -9.65 2.89 17.35
C LEU A 166 -11.15 2.90 17.07
N CYS A 167 -11.83 1.76 17.20
CA CYS A 167 -13.24 1.63 16.88
C CYS A 167 -14.09 2.58 17.74
N GLN A 168 -14.75 3.54 17.11
CA GLN A 168 -15.72 4.40 17.78
C GLN A 168 -17.04 3.64 17.90
N LYS A 169 -17.64 3.63 19.09
CA LYS A 169 -18.93 2.98 19.37
C LYS A 169 -20.15 3.85 19.04
N LYS A 170 -19.94 5.10 18.61
CA LYS A 170 -21.01 6.02 18.20
C LYS A 170 -21.08 6.11 16.68
N THR A 171 -22.28 5.94 16.12
CA THR A 171 -22.53 6.11 14.69
C THR A 171 -22.21 7.55 14.27
N PRO A 172 -21.45 7.76 13.18
CA PRO A 172 -21.17 9.10 12.67
C PRO A 172 -22.48 9.84 12.33
N GLY A 173 -22.60 11.10 12.74
CA GLY A 173 -23.77 11.91 12.43
C GLY A 173 -23.94 12.15 10.91
N ARG A 174 -25.17 12.15 10.40
CA ARG A 174 -25.52 12.29 8.97
C ARG A 174 -25.20 13.66 8.33
N LYS A 175 -24.54 14.58 9.04
CA LYS A 175 -24.28 15.96 8.55
C LYS A 175 -23.52 16.00 7.21
N TRP A 176 -22.83 14.93 6.83
CA TRP A 176 -22.03 14.83 5.61
C TRP A 176 -22.79 14.37 4.35
N LEU A 177 -24.03 13.86 4.49
CA LEU A 177 -24.85 13.41 3.35
C LEU A 177 -25.58 14.57 2.60
N ARG A 178 -25.30 15.83 2.95
CA ARG A 178 -26.02 17.02 2.48
C ARG A 178 -25.17 18.00 1.66
N LYS A 179 -24.03 17.58 1.13
CA LYS A 179 -23.24 18.41 0.20
C LYS A 179 -23.13 17.72 -1.14
#